data_AF-R6Q698-F1
#
_entry.id   AF-R6Q698-F1
#
_cell.length_a   1.000
_cell.length_b   1.000
_cell.length_c   1.000
_cell.angle_alpha   90.00
_cell.angle_beta   90.00
_cell.angle_gamma   90.00
#
_symmetry.space_group_name_H-M   'P 1'
#
loop_
_entity.id
_entity.type
_entity.pdbx_description
1 polymer ?
#
loop_
_entity_poly.entity_id
_entity_poly.type
_entity_poly.pdbx_seq_one_letter_code
_entity_poly.pdbx_strand_id
1 'polypeptide(L)'
;MDLSALPPEYTSAIALTCKNGFIRPDLSASDFEAYKGLDESIHINPMEISDTEREGLKKLCEVCPQMDISDNIGISYSTAEEYLHGEAWIDQLIQSLNPEWSNIEKVAFIDNAIGKQISYSPDFNTEVSDAGVARALWKIIDSGYGVCNGIAQVEQYILGRIGVETQRISGKHHSFLKLINMEFPTQDGGTVTGNTILDPTWNLAAQRFGGRPNNFCRSYEEIRKHDIKSNGEDTRAHENDDELSDATFNMSESVLRQIYTNIGIADKEGNFPIKNLMEKSKQIDDFGLSAEKSIEMQFKLLQRYCPEFTTCINSTSAILEDVLLANPNLHFNKCVVNRVYSKTDNLQRPVLYVYANLPKVGNKFYFADKESGQFIELSQKEFEEKFECYEDDLSLTNGVRPWESDKVEEIVEDLTKSSGRIDAAQKEER
;
A
#
# COMPACT_ATOMS: atom_id res chain seq x y z
N MET A 1 -43.90 28.06 -12.70
CA MET A 1 -44.83 26.93 -12.94
C MET A 1 -45.69 26.82 -11.70
N ASP A 2 -47.02 26.70 -11.82
CA ASP A 2 -47.90 26.52 -10.66
C ASP A 2 -47.75 25.08 -10.16
N LEU A 3 -47.08 24.91 -9.02
CA LEU A 3 -46.74 23.60 -8.44
C LEU A 3 -47.90 22.99 -7.65
N SER A 4 -48.99 23.75 -7.42
CA SER A 4 -50.11 23.34 -6.56
C SER A 4 -50.99 22.23 -7.15
N ALA A 5 -50.86 21.95 -8.44
CA ALA A 5 -51.61 20.91 -9.15
C ALA A 5 -50.82 19.60 -9.35
N LEU A 6 -49.55 19.55 -8.92
CA LEU A 6 -48.71 18.36 -9.07
C LEU A 6 -48.86 17.42 -7.87
N PRO A 7 -48.84 16.10 -8.08
CA PRO A 7 -48.76 15.15 -6.98
C PRO A 7 -47.51 15.42 -6.10
N PRO A 8 -47.55 15.13 -4.78
CA PRO A 8 -46.48 15.45 -3.84
C PRO A 8 -45.08 14.97 -4.28
N GLU A 9 -45.03 13.79 -4.91
CA GLU A 9 -43.80 13.20 -5.45
C GLU A 9 -43.13 14.07 -6.53
N TYR A 10 -43.90 14.74 -7.40
CA TYR A 10 -43.37 15.66 -8.41
C TYR A 10 -42.97 17.01 -7.81
N THR A 11 -43.70 17.48 -6.79
CA THR A 11 -43.33 18.72 -6.08
C THR A 11 -42.02 18.55 -5.32
N SER A 12 -41.83 17.40 -4.66
CA SER A 12 -40.59 17.03 -3.99
C SER A 12 -39.42 16.93 -4.98
N ALA A 13 -39.60 16.26 -6.12
CA ALA A 13 -38.56 16.12 -7.14
C ALA A 13 -38.14 17.47 -7.75
N ILE A 14 -39.08 18.41 -7.97
CA ILE A 14 -38.80 19.76 -8.50
C ILE A 14 -38.07 20.64 -7.48
N ALA A 15 -38.25 20.38 -6.18
CA ALA A 15 -37.57 21.10 -5.11
C ALA A 15 -36.11 20.67 -4.93
N LEU A 16 -35.70 19.52 -5.48
CA LEU A 16 -34.33 19.05 -5.41
C LEU A 16 -33.40 19.91 -6.27
N THR A 17 -32.26 20.27 -5.70
CA THR A 17 -31.23 20.99 -6.45
C THR A 17 -30.46 20.02 -7.32
N CYS A 18 -30.31 20.31 -8.60
CA CYS A 18 -29.48 19.52 -9.51
C CYS A 18 -28.25 20.31 -9.99
N LYS A 19 -27.12 19.63 -10.14
CA LYS A 19 -25.89 20.17 -10.77
C LYS A 19 -25.36 19.15 -11.77
N ASN A 20 -25.09 19.58 -12.99
CA ASN A 20 -24.56 18.73 -14.06
C ASN A 20 -25.40 17.46 -14.34
N GLY A 21 -26.72 17.52 -14.13
CA GLY A 21 -27.62 16.39 -14.35
C GLY A 21 -27.81 15.46 -13.14
N PHE A 22 -27.08 15.69 -12.03
CA PHE A 22 -27.21 14.91 -10.79
C PHE A 22 -27.88 15.71 -9.69
N ILE A 23 -28.61 15.02 -8.83
CA ILE A 23 -29.17 15.58 -7.59
C ILE A 23 -28.01 15.92 -6.68
N ARG A 24 -28.06 17.12 -6.08
CA ARG A 24 -27.17 17.55 -5.01
C ARG A 24 -27.94 17.54 -3.69
N PRO A 25 -27.76 16.50 -2.85
CA PRO A 25 -28.42 16.44 -1.57
C PRO A 25 -27.99 17.57 -0.63
N ASP A 26 -28.91 18.05 0.19
CA ASP A 26 -28.60 18.93 1.31
C ASP A 26 -28.12 18.07 2.48
N LEU A 27 -26.80 17.97 2.64
CA LEU A 27 -26.18 17.16 3.70
C LEU A 27 -26.39 17.74 5.11
N SER A 28 -26.98 18.94 5.22
CA SER A 28 -27.37 19.53 6.51
C SER A 28 -28.83 19.24 6.89
N ALA A 29 -29.57 18.54 6.02
CA ALA A 29 -30.97 18.20 6.25
C ALA A 29 -31.16 17.35 7.52
N SER A 30 -32.27 17.59 8.22
CA SER A 30 -32.64 16.81 9.42
C SER A 30 -33.19 15.41 9.10
N ASP A 31 -33.62 15.18 7.86
CA ASP A 31 -34.16 13.92 7.34
C ASP A 31 -33.82 13.79 5.85
N PHE A 32 -33.60 12.55 5.38
CA PHE A 32 -33.20 12.20 4.02
C PHE A 32 -34.26 11.38 3.26
N GLU A 33 -35.44 11.11 3.82
CA GLU A 33 -36.51 10.34 3.13
C GLU A 33 -36.90 10.89 1.75
N ALA A 34 -36.73 12.20 1.51
CA ALA A 34 -36.98 12.82 0.20
C ALA A 34 -36.06 12.30 -0.92
N TYR A 35 -34.95 11.65 -0.58
CA TYR A 35 -33.97 11.11 -1.54
C TYR A 35 -34.18 9.61 -1.83
N LYS A 36 -35.07 8.95 -1.09
CA LYS A 36 -35.27 7.50 -1.18
C LYS A 36 -35.66 7.05 -2.60
N GLY A 37 -34.91 6.10 -3.14
CA GLY A 37 -35.11 5.57 -4.49
C GLY A 37 -34.55 6.46 -5.60
N LEU A 38 -33.76 7.50 -5.25
CA LEU A 38 -33.08 8.38 -6.20
C LEU A 38 -31.57 8.10 -6.28
N ASP A 39 -31.13 6.94 -5.80
CA ASP A 39 -29.75 6.50 -5.68
C ASP A 39 -28.92 6.76 -6.95
N GLU A 40 -29.40 6.27 -8.11
CA GLU A 40 -28.73 6.40 -9.42
C GLU A 40 -28.60 7.86 -9.91
N SER A 41 -29.32 8.79 -9.28
CA SER A 41 -29.28 10.22 -9.61
C SER A 41 -28.40 11.01 -8.64
N ILE A 42 -27.81 10.38 -7.63
CA ILE A 42 -26.99 11.00 -6.59
C ILE A 42 -25.54 10.57 -6.78
N HIS A 43 -24.68 11.55 -7.06
CA HIS A 43 -23.24 11.37 -7.14
C HIS A 43 -22.58 12.41 -6.24
N ILE A 44 -21.82 11.97 -5.24
CA ILE A 44 -21.23 12.86 -4.24
C ILE A 44 -19.71 12.67 -4.21
N ASN A 45 -18.98 13.78 -4.05
CA ASN A 45 -17.56 13.78 -3.73
C ASN A 45 -17.40 14.40 -2.33
N PRO A 46 -17.06 13.61 -1.30
CA PRO A 46 -16.96 14.08 0.08
C PRO A 46 -15.54 14.48 0.51
N MET A 47 -14.63 14.74 -0.44
CA MET A 47 -13.25 15.13 -0.16
C MET A 47 -13.13 16.48 0.57
N GLU A 48 -14.05 17.40 0.32
CA GLU A 48 -14.01 18.79 0.85
C GLU A 48 -15.23 19.17 1.70
N ILE A 49 -15.96 18.17 2.24
CA ILE A 49 -17.11 18.42 3.12
C ILE A 49 -16.68 18.50 4.59
N SER A 50 -17.41 19.32 5.35
CA SER A 50 -17.23 19.46 6.81
C SER A 50 -17.59 18.18 7.58
N ASP A 51 -17.15 18.07 8.83
CA ASP A 51 -17.51 16.94 9.70
C ASP A 51 -19.03 16.82 9.90
N THR A 52 -19.76 17.94 9.94
CA THR A 52 -21.23 17.92 10.05
C THR A 52 -21.89 17.38 8.78
N GLU A 53 -21.44 17.82 7.61
CA GLU A 53 -21.93 17.30 6.33
C GLU A 53 -21.58 15.83 6.13
N ARG A 54 -20.44 15.38 6.68
CA ARG A 54 -20.01 13.98 6.66
C ARG A 54 -20.97 13.08 7.44
N GLU A 55 -21.40 13.51 8.63
CA GLU A 55 -22.44 12.78 9.38
C GLU A 55 -23.79 12.78 8.64
N GLY A 56 -24.12 13.85 7.92
CA GLY A 56 -25.26 13.88 7.01
C GLY A 56 -25.13 12.87 5.86
N LEU A 57 -23.95 12.78 5.24
CA LEU A 57 -23.68 11.83 4.17
C LEU A 57 -23.78 10.38 4.66
N LYS A 58 -23.26 10.06 5.84
CA LYS A 58 -23.41 8.72 6.43
C LYS A 58 -24.89 8.31 6.55
N LYS A 59 -25.75 9.22 6.99
CA LYS A 59 -27.21 8.98 7.05
C LYS A 59 -27.84 8.85 5.67
N LEU A 60 -27.40 9.67 4.71
CA LEU A 60 -27.86 9.54 3.32
C LEU A 60 -27.49 8.18 2.73
N CYS A 61 -26.30 7.63 3.04
CA CYS A 61 -25.90 6.29 2.60
C CYS A 61 -26.86 5.20 3.06
N GLU A 62 -27.47 5.34 4.25
CA GLU A 62 -28.46 4.39 4.76
C GLU A 62 -29.78 4.44 3.97
N VAL A 63 -30.15 5.62 3.46
CA VAL A 63 -31.38 5.84 2.69
C VAL A 63 -31.20 5.53 1.21
N CYS A 64 -30.02 5.82 0.68
CA CYS A 64 -29.64 5.66 -0.74
C CYS A 64 -28.41 4.74 -0.86
N PRO A 65 -28.52 3.45 -0.53
CA PRO A 65 -27.37 2.54 -0.47
C PRO A 65 -26.73 2.23 -1.84
N GLN A 66 -27.41 2.53 -2.95
CA GLN A 66 -26.90 2.29 -4.31
C GLN A 66 -26.32 3.54 -4.98
N MET A 67 -26.12 4.63 -4.23
CA MET A 67 -25.52 5.85 -4.77
C MET A 67 -24.01 5.72 -4.96
N ASP A 68 -23.47 6.51 -5.89
CA ASP A 68 -22.04 6.53 -6.21
C ASP A 68 -21.30 7.60 -5.40
N ILE A 69 -20.20 7.18 -4.77
CA ILE A 69 -19.27 8.06 -4.07
C ILE A 69 -17.98 8.21 -4.89
N SER A 70 -17.68 9.44 -5.28
CA SER A 70 -16.50 9.81 -6.06
C SER A 70 -15.43 10.45 -5.18
N ASP A 71 -14.20 10.48 -5.69
CA ASP A 71 -13.08 11.21 -5.12
C ASP A 71 -12.45 12.17 -6.15
N ASN A 72 -11.36 12.81 -5.77
CA ASN A 72 -10.65 13.77 -6.61
C ASN A 72 -9.77 13.13 -7.70
N ILE A 73 -9.65 11.79 -7.73
CA ILE A 73 -9.03 11.08 -8.86
C ILE A 73 -10.05 10.95 -10.00
N GLY A 74 -11.32 10.69 -9.68
CA GLY A 74 -12.43 10.73 -10.64
C GLY A 74 -12.38 9.63 -11.72
N ILE A 75 -11.63 8.55 -11.48
CA ILE A 75 -11.51 7.39 -12.40
C ILE A 75 -12.59 6.34 -12.12
N SER A 76 -13.04 6.23 -10.87
CA SER A 76 -13.97 5.20 -10.42
C SER A 76 -14.73 5.66 -9.18
N TYR A 77 -15.75 4.90 -8.80
CA TYR A 77 -16.63 5.21 -7.68
C TYR A 77 -16.53 4.11 -6.61
N SER A 78 -16.67 4.53 -5.36
CA SER A 78 -16.97 3.65 -4.24
C SER A 78 -18.48 3.56 -4.05
N THR A 79 -18.95 2.42 -3.56
CA THR A 79 -20.34 2.27 -3.10
C THR A 79 -20.55 3.01 -1.78
N ALA A 80 -21.81 3.23 -1.41
CA ALA A 80 -22.17 3.76 -0.10
C ALA A 80 -21.65 2.88 1.07
N GLU A 81 -21.66 1.56 0.90
CA GLU A 81 -21.13 0.61 1.89
C GLU A 81 -19.62 0.74 2.07
N GLU A 82 -18.86 0.73 0.96
CA GLU A 82 -17.40 0.94 0.96
C GLU A 82 -17.04 2.29 1.61
N TYR A 83 -17.81 3.35 1.32
CA TYR A 83 -17.66 4.66 1.97
C TYR A 83 -17.84 4.58 3.49
N LEU A 84 -18.92 3.94 3.95
CA LEU A 84 -19.20 3.82 5.38
C LEU A 84 -18.13 3.03 6.13
N HIS A 85 -17.66 1.91 5.56
CA HIS A 85 -16.57 1.13 6.14
C HIS A 85 -15.26 1.92 6.15
N GLY A 86 -14.92 2.59 5.05
CA GLY A 86 -13.72 3.40 4.93
C GLY A 86 -13.70 4.55 5.94
N GLU A 87 -14.79 5.33 6.04
CA GLU A 87 -14.89 6.42 7.02
C GLU A 87 -14.86 5.90 8.46
N ALA A 88 -15.48 4.75 8.76
CA ALA A 88 -15.41 4.16 10.09
C ALA A 88 -13.97 3.81 10.49
N TRP A 89 -13.17 3.28 9.55
CA TRP A 89 -11.75 3.01 9.78
C TRP A 89 -10.94 4.31 9.96
N ILE A 90 -11.17 5.32 9.12
CA ILE A 90 -10.50 6.63 9.22
C ILE A 90 -10.82 7.30 10.56
N ASP A 91 -12.09 7.31 10.98
CA ASP A 91 -12.50 7.90 12.24
C ASP A 91 -11.85 7.18 13.43
N GLN A 92 -11.78 5.85 13.41
CA GLN A 92 -11.06 5.07 14.43
C GLN A 92 -9.56 5.39 14.45
N LEU A 93 -8.92 5.50 13.28
CA LEU A 93 -7.52 5.85 13.16
C LEU A 93 -7.24 7.24 13.75
N ILE A 94 -8.03 8.25 13.37
CA ILE A 94 -7.90 9.62 13.90
C ILE A 94 -8.15 9.66 15.41
N GLN A 95 -9.16 8.94 15.92
CA GLN A 95 -9.44 8.85 17.35
C GLN A 95 -8.31 8.18 18.15
N SER A 96 -7.52 7.32 17.52
CA SER A 96 -6.38 6.65 18.16
C SER A 96 -5.12 7.52 18.24
N LEU A 97 -5.08 8.67 17.56
CA LEU A 97 -3.96 9.60 17.62
C LEU A 97 -3.86 10.21 19.02
N ASN A 98 -2.66 10.20 19.58
CA ASN A 98 -2.40 10.94 20.81
C ASN A 98 -2.43 12.46 20.50
N PRO A 99 -3.28 13.25 21.19
CA PRO A 99 -3.36 14.69 20.94
C PRO A 99 -2.03 15.41 21.17
N GLU A 100 -1.20 14.92 22.09
CA GLU A 100 0.11 15.49 22.47
C GLU A 100 1.22 15.18 21.46
N TRP A 101 0.99 14.30 20.49
CA TRP A 101 1.95 14.07 19.42
C TRP A 101 2.07 15.29 18.50
N SER A 102 3.31 15.56 18.10
CA SER A 102 3.62 16.48 17.01
C SER A 102 2.93 16.03 15.70
N ASN A 103 2.77 16.96 14.76
CA ASN A 103 2.15 16.63 13.47
C ASN A 103 2.94 15.53 12.74
N ILE A 104 4.27 15.53 12.82
CA ILE A 104 5.07 14.50 12.16
C ILE A 104 4.94 13.11 12.82
N GLU A 105 4.76 13.06 14.14
CA GLU A 105 4.44 11.80 14.84
C GLU A 105 3.06 11.27 14.43
N LYS A 106 2.07 12.15 14.28
CA LYS A 106 0.74 11.78 13.74
C LYS A 106 0.82 11.27 12.31
N VAL A 107 1.59 11.93 11.45
CA VAL A 107 1.86 11.49 10.06
C VAL A 107 2.52 10.11 10.06
N ALA A 108 3.57 9.89 10.86
CA ALA A 108 4.25 8.60 10.95
C ALA A 108 3.32 7.46 11.40
N PHE A 109 2.41 7.75 12.34
CA PHE A 109 1.42 6.78 12.80
C PHE A 109 0.39 6.44 11.72
N ILE A 110 -0.11 7.45 11.00
CA ILE A 110 -1.05 7.27 9.88
C ILE A 110 -0.41 6.49 8.73
N ASP A 111 0.78 6.90 8.29
CA ASP A 111 1.57 6.23 7.25
C ASP A 111 1.75 4.74 7.62
N ASN A 112 2.16 4.45 8.86
CA ASN A 112 2.29 3.07 9.32
C ASN A 112 0.98 2.29 9.30
N ALA A 113 -0.12 2.90 9.77
CA ALA A 113 -1.44 2.26 9.78
C ALA A 113 -1.93 1.95 8.35
N ILE A 114 -1.64 2.84 7.40
CA ILE A 114 -1.90 2.63 5.97
C ILE A 114 -1.13 1.42 5.45
N GLY A 115 0.18 1.30 5.73
CA GLY A 115 0.95 0.11 5.31
C GLY A 115 0.53 -1.20 5.97
N LYS A 116 -0.15 -1.14 7.12
CA LYS A 116 -0.78 -2.32 7.74
C LYS A 116 -2.13 -2.65 7.10
N GLN A 117 -2.90 -1.66 6.69
CA GLN A 117 -4.23 -1.84 6.12
C GLN A 117 -4.15 -2.23 4.63
N ILE A 118 -3.34 -1.51 3.85
CA ILE A 118 -3.35 -1.56 2.40
C ILE A 118 -2.16 -2.37 1.88
N SER A 119 -2.37 -3.08 0.78
CA SER A 119 -1.35 -3.75 -0.03
C SER A 119 -1.33 -3.15 -1.43
N TYR A 120 -0.16 -3.13 -2.06
CA TYR A 120 -0.08 -2.73 -3.46
C TYR A 120 -0.83 -3.75 -4.32
N SER A 121 -1.75 -3.27 -5.16
CA SER A 121 -2.47 -4.11 -6.11
C SER A 121 -1.49 -4.60 -7.19
N PRO A 122 -1.42 -5.91 -7.51
CA PRO A 122 -0.59 -6.40 -8.60
C PRO A 122 -1.31 -6.22 -9.95
N ASP A 123 -1.85 -5.02 -10.23
CA ASP A 123 -2.50 -4.70 -11.51
C ASP A 123 -1.48 -4.22 -12.57
N PHE A 124 -0.35 -3.66 -12.14
CA PHE A 124 0.74 -3.22 -13.02
C PHE A 124 1.51 -4.39 -13.62
N ASN A 125 1.84 -4.30 -14.92
CA ASN A 125 2.47 -5.39 -15.70
C ASN A 125 1.69 -6.71 -15.59
N THR A 126 0.36 -6.62 -15.59
CA THR A 126 -0.53 -7.78 -15.65
C THR A 126 -1.72 -7.45 -16.54
N GLU A 127 -2.33 -8.46 -17.14
CA GLU A 127 -3.56 -8.28 -17.92
C GLU A 127 -4.83 -8.23 -17.05
N VAL A 128 -4.68 -8.01 -15.73
CA VAL A 128 -5.80 -7.92 -14.79
C VAL A 128 -6.65 -6.69 -15.13
N SER A 129 -7.89 -6.95 -15.57
CA SER A 129 -8.88 -5.91 -15.86
C SER A 129 -9.53 -5.41 -14.57
N ASP A 130 -8.82 -4.61 -13.78
CA ASP A 130 -9.42 -4.00 -12.59
C ASP A 130 -8.96 -2.56 -12.30
N ALA A 131 -8.75 -1.79 -13.38
CA ALA A 131 -8.15 -0.45 -13.31
C ALA A 131 -8.92 0.54 -12.40
N GLY A 132 -10.21 0.32 -12.12
CA GLY A 132 -11.01 1.18 -11.25
C GLY A 132 -10.87 0.86 -9.76
N VAL A 133 -10.89 -0.42 -9.37
CA VAL A 133 -11.05 -0.82 -7.97
C VAL A 133 -9.89 -0.40 -7.09
N ALA A 134 -8.67 -0.44 -7.61
CA ALA A 134 -7.46 -0.07 -6.88
C ALA A 134 -7.20 1.45 -6.82
N ARG A 135 -8.13 2.31 -7.28
CA ARG A 135 -7.94 3.77 -7.40
C ARG A 135 -8.97 4.61 -6.65
N ALA A 136 -10.17 4.07 -6.36
CA ALA A 136 -11.17 4.78 -5.57
C ALA A 136 -10.85 4.74 -4.06
N LEU A 137 -10.82 5.91 -3.40
CA LEU A 137 -10.34 6.07 -2.03
C LEU A 137 -10.93 5.07 -1.03
N TRP A 138 -12.26 5.10 -0.84
CA TRP A 138 -12.89 4.26 0.19
C TRP A 138 -12.88 2.78 -0.19
N LYS A 139 -12.98 2.48 -1.49
CA LYS A 139 -12.83 1.13 -2.00
C LYS A 139 -11.44 0.53 -1.74
N ILE A 140 -10.38 1.32 -1.82
CA ILE A 140 -9.02 0.88 -1.46
C ILE A 140 -8.95 0.50 0.01
N ILE A 141 -9.57 1.30 0.89
CA ILE A 141 -9.57 1.04 2.34
C ILE A 141 -10.36 -0.24 2.63
N ASP A 142 -11.55 -0.38 2.04
CA ASP A 142 -12.45 -1.52 2.23
C ASP A 142 -11.85 -2.83 1.69
N SER A 143 -11.32 -2.81 0.46
CA SER A 143 -10.69 -3.97 -0.15
C SER A 143 -9.31 -4.30 0.39
N GLY A 144 -8.60 -3.31 0.95
CA GLY A 144 -7.20 -3.41 1.36
C GLY A 144 -6.20 -3.39 0.19
N TYR A 145 -6.62 -2.98 -1.01
CA TYR A 145 -5.75 -2.93 -2.19
C TYR A 145 -5.80 -1.59 -2.91
N GLY A 146 -4.62 -1.05 -3.22
CA GLY A 146 -4.53 0.19 -3.99
C GLY A 146 -3.28 0.26 -4.86
N VAL A 147 -3.27 1.20 -5.78
CA VAL A 147 -2.08 1.63 -6.53
C VAL A 147 -1.64 3.02 -6.12
N CYS A 148 -0.48 3.46 -6.60
CA CYS A 148 0.23 4.63 -6.08
C CYS A 148 -0.61 5.91 -5.98
N ASN A 149 -1.39 6.25 -7.02
CA ASN A 149 -2.23 7.45 -6.99
C ASN A 149 -3.39 7.34 -5.98
N GLY A 150 -4.04 6.18 -5.90
CA GLY A 150 -5.10 5.90 -4.94
C GLY A 150 -4.60 5.87 -3.50
N ILE A 151 -3.45 5.23 -3.25
CA ILE A 151 -2.83 5.16 -1.92
C ILE A 151 -2.38 6.55 -1.45
N ALA A 152 -1.72 7.32 -2.31
CA ALA A 152 -1.39 8.71 -2.02
C ALA A 152 -2.65 9.55 -1.73
N GLN A 153 -3.76 9.30 -2.44
CA GLN A 153 -5.02 10.00 -2.19
C GLN A 153 -5.65 9.63 -0.84
N VAL A 154 -5.60 8.36 -0.44
CA VAL A 154 -6.04 7.89 0.89
C VAL A 154 -5.25 8.61 1.98
N GLU A 155 -3.91 8.62 1.87
CA GLU A 155 -3.09 9.26 2.88
C GLU A 155 -3.30 10.79 2.91
N GLN A 156 -3.32 11.45 1.75
CA GLN A 156 -3.61 12.89 1.65
C GLN A 156 -4.94 13.23 2.32
N TYR A 157 -5.97 12.42 2.11
CA TYR A 157 -7.30 12.66 2.66
C TYR A 157 -7.29 12.59 4.19
N ILE A 158 -6.66 11.57 4.76
CA ILE A 158 -6.58 11.39 6.23
C ILE A 158 -5.71 12.48 6.86
N LEU A 159 -4.59 12.84 6.22
CA LEU A 159 -3.73 13.92 6.68
C LEU A 159 -4.46 15.27 6.64
N GLY A 160 -5.25 15.54 5.60
CA GLY A 160 -6.09 16.73 5.51
C GLY A 160 -7.11 16.82 6.65
N ARG A 161 -7.71 15.69 7.05
CA ARG A 161 -8.66 15.62 8.19
C ARG A 161 -8.04 16.02 9.52
N ILE A 162 -6.72 15.89 9.69
CA ILE A 162 -6.00 16.32 10.90
C ILE A 162 -5.27 17.66 10.73
N GLY A 163 -5.52 18.37 9.62
CA GLY A 163 -4.95 19.70 9.35
C GLY A 163 -3.51 19.69 8.85
N VAL A 164 -2.99 18.56 8.36
CA VAL A 164 -1.68 18.48 7.72
C VAL A 164 -1.81 18.81 6.23
N GLU A 165 -1.12 19.88 5.81
CA GLU A 165 -1.12 20.33 4.42
C GLU A 165 -0.24 19.43 3.55
N THR A 166 -0.82 18.92 2.47
CA THR A 166 -0.12 18.03 1.52
C THR A 166 -0.50 18.33 0.08
N GLN A 167 0.43 18.06 -0.83
CA GLN A 167 0.20 18.07 -2.26
C GLN A 167 0.49 16.68 -2.81
N ARG A 168 -0.45 16.10 -3.57
CA ARG A 168 -0.19 14.89 -4.34
C ARG A 168 0.63 15.25 -5.57
N ILE A 169 1.78 14.62 -5.70
CA ILE A 169 2.71 14.82 -6.81
C ILE A 169 2.62 13.63 -7.74
N SER A 170 2.59 13.90 -9.04
CA SER A 170 2.72 12.87 -10.07
C SER A 170 4.12 12.96 -10.67
N GLY A 171 4.88 11.88 -10.55
CA GLY A 171 6.09 11.69 -11.35
C GLY A 171 5.73 11.03 -12.68
N LYS A 172 6.70 10.36 -13.32
CA LYS A 172 6.50 9.82 -14.68
C LYS A 172 5.44 8.70 -14.75
N HIS A 173 5.51 7.74 -13.82
CA HIS A 173 4.60 6.58 -13.74
C HIS A 173 4.21 6.27 -12.30
N HIS A 174 4.37 7.24 -11.39
CA HIS A 174 4.20 7.06 -9.95
C HIS A 174 3.56 8.28 -9.31
N SER A 175 2.94 8.10 -8.15
CA SER A 175 2.30 9.18 -7.39
C SER A 175 2.58 9.03 -5.91
N PHE A 176 2.88 10.15 -5.26
CA PHE A 176 3.33 10.25 -3.88
C PHE A 176 2.94 11.61 -3.31
N LEU A 177 3.34 11.91 -2.07
CA LEU A 177 2.99 13.14 -1.37
C LEU A 177 4.20 14.03 -1.15
N LYS A 178 3.98 15.33 -1.33
CA LYS A 178 4.79 16.39 -0.73
C LYS A 178 4.07 16.88 0.52
N LEU A 179 4.75 16.81 1.66
CA LEU A 179 4.28 17.43 2.90
C LEU A 179 4.77 18.88 2.93
N ILE A 180 3.86 19.81 3.22
CA ILE A 180 4.12 21.25 3.09
C ILE A 180 4.27 21.89 4.47
N ASN A 181 5.29 22.73 4.64
CA ASN A 181 5.56 23.53 5.85
C ASN A 181 5.55 22.70 7.15
N MET A 182 6.10 21.49 7.11
CA MET A 182 6.13 20.59 8.25
C MET A 182 7.23 20.98 9.23
N GLU A 183 6.94 20.92 10.53
CA GLU A 183 7.93 21.08 11.60
C GLU A 183 8.53 19.72 11.97
N PHE A 184 9.86 19.66 11.96
CA PHE A 184 10.63 18.45 12.26
C PHE A 184 11.56 18.69 13.45
N PRO A 185 11.62 17.76 14.42
CA PRO A 185 12.64 17.83 15.46
C PRO A 185 14.03 17.59 14.87
N THR A 186 15.02 18.32 15.38
CA THR A 186 16.44 18.16 15.02
C THR A 186 17.18 17.42 16.13
N GLN A 187 18.34 16.83 15.80
CA GLN A 187 19.13 16.03 16.77
C GLN A 187 19.60 16.82 18.00
N ASP A 188 19.77 18.13 17.87
CA ASP A 188 20.19 19.06 18.93
C ASP A 188 19.02 19.57 19.78
N GLY A 189 17.80 19.06 19.56
CA GLY A 189 16.61 19.41 20.34
C GLY A 189 15.90 20.67 19.85
N GLY A 190 16.29 21.21 18.68
CA GLY A 190 15.57 22.26 17.98
C GLY A 190 14.47 21.74 17.06
N THR A 191 13.92 22.64 16.27
CA THR A 191 12.97 22.33 15.20
C THR A 191 13.39 23.02 13.90
N VAL A 192 13.06 22.39 12.78
CA VAL A 192 13.20 22.98 11.44
C VAL A 192 11.89 22.84 10.69
N THR A 193 11.51 23.89 9.97
CA THR A 193 10.31 23.90 9.12
C THR A 193 10.72 23.77 7.66
N GLY A 194 10.05 22.90 6.92
CA GLY A 194 10.32 22.75 5.49
C GLY A 194 9.40 21.77 4.78
N ASN A 195 9.61 21.67 3.46
CA ASN A 195 8.89 20.73 2.62
C ASN A 195 9.69 19.44 2.47
N THR A 196 9.00 18.31 2.43
CA THR A 196 9.61 16.98 2.31
C THR A 196 8.69 16.04 1.52
N ILE A 197 9.21 14.88 1.14
CA ILE A 197 8.51 13.87 0.35
C ILE A 197 8.17 12.67 1.23
N LEU A 198 6.94 12.19 1.09
CA LEU A 198 6.43 10.95 1.66
C LEU A 198 5.86 10.09 0.54
N ASP A 199 6.40 8.88 0.38
CA ASP A 199 5.84 7.89 -0.54
C ASP A 199 5.24 6.72 0.25
N PRO A 200 3.91 6.71 0.47
CA PRO A 200 3.25 5.62 1.19
C PRO A 200 3.35 4.30 0.43
N THR A 201 3.37 4.33 -0.90
CA THR A 201 3.33 3.12 -1.73
C THR A 201 4.61 2.32 -1.56
N TRP A 202 5.74 3.00 -1.56
CA TRP A 202 7.05 2.38 -1.37
C TRP A 202 7.39 2.13 0.11
N ASN A 203 6.50 2.48 1.05
CA ASN A 203 6.63 2.12 2.46
C ASN A 203 5.80 0.88 2.86
N LEU A 204 4.84 0.46 2.03
CA LEU A 204 3.88 -0.60 2.36
C LEU A 204 4.55 -1.90 2.81
N ALA A 205 5.56 -2.38 2.07
CA ALA A 205 6.22 -3.64 2.39
C ALA A 205 6.92 -3.58 3.75
N ALA A 206 7.74 -2.55 3.97
CA ALA A 206 8.40 -2.33 5.24
C ALA A 206 7.38 -2.24 6.38
N GLN A 207 6.36 -1.40 6.26
CA GLN A 207 5.36 -1.20 7.31
C GLN A 207 4.56 -2.47 7.59
N ARG A 208 4.15 -3.24 6.57
CA ARG A 208 3.42 -4.50 6.74
C ARG A 208 4.19 -5.48 7.62
N PHE A 209 5.49 -5.63 7.41
CA PHE A 209 6.34 -6.49 8.22
C PHE A 209 6.92 -5.82 9.47
N GLY A 210 6.52 -4.58 9.75
CA GLY A 210 6.95 -3.83 10.94
C GLY A 210 8.40 -3.41 10.86
N GLY A 211 8.89 -3.10 9.68
CA GLY A 211 10.19 -2.48 9.41
C GLY A 211 10.12 -0.96 9.31
N ARG A 212 11.30 -0.34 9.36
CA ARG A 212 11.49 1.08 9.12
C ARG A 212 11.09 1.47 7.68
N PRO A 213 10.26 2.50 7.47
CA PRO A 213 10.00 3.02 6.13
C PRO A 213 11.25 3.69 5.54
N ASN A 214 11.49 3.47 4.26
CA ASN A 214 12.63 4.05 3.54
C ASN A 214 12.30 5.37 2.87
N ASN A 215 11.02 5.62 2.58
CA ASN A 215 10.54 6.75 1.78
C ASN A 215 9.69 7.71 2.64
N PHE A 216 10.03 7.83 3.92
CA PHE A 216 9.38 8.74 4.87
C PHE A 216 10.25 9.99 5.07
N CYS A 217 9.71 11.15 4.72
CA CYS A 217 10.35 12.47 4.86
C CYS A 217 11.74 12.55 4.21
N ARG A 218 11.76 12.36 2.89
CA ARG A 218 12.96 12.51 2.05
C ARG A 218 13.01 13.85 1.34
N SER A 219 14.21 14.36 1.13
CA SER A 219 14.39 15.46 0.18
C SER A 219 14.23 14.92 -1.23
N TYR A 220 13.99 15.82 -2.19
CA TYR A 220 13.92 15.47 -3.60
C TYR A 220 15.21 14.80 -4.09
N GLU A 221 16.38 15.30 -3.67
CA GLU A 221 17.67 14.69 -4.01
C GLU A 221 17.80 13.25 -3.48
N GLU A 222 17.35 12.98 -2.26
CA GLU A 222 17.48 11.64 -1.66
C GLU A 222 16.47 10.66 -2.25
N ILE A 223 15.20 11.05 -2.45
CA ILE A 223 14.20 10.13 -3.00
C ILE A 223 14.55 9.72 -4.44
N ARG A 224 15.15 10.63 -5.23
CA ARG A 224 15.63 10.35 -6.60
C ARG A 224 16.68 9.25 -6.65
N LYS A 225 17.44 9.02 -5.57
CA LYS A 225 18.41 7.91 -5.51
C LYS A 225 17.72 6.55 -5.47
N HIS A 226 16.49 6.50 -4.94
CA HIS A 226 15.71 5.27 -4.88
C HIS A 226 15.10 4.90 -6.23
N ASP A 227 15.09 5.81 -7.22
CA ASP A 227 14.63 5.52 -8.58
C ASP A 227 15.65 4.72 -9.40
N ILE A 228 16.89 4.62 -8.91
CA ILE A 228 18.00 3.94 -9.58
C ILE A 228 18.03 2.47 -9.13
N LYS A 229 17.78 1.56 -10.07
CA LYS A 229 17.87 0.11 -9.83
C LYS A 229 19.32 -0.36 -9.70
N SER A 230 19.53 -1.57 -9.20
CA SER A 230 20.87 -2.18 -9.06
C SER A 230 21.66 -2.28 -10.37
N ASN A 231 20.98 -2.44 -11.51
CA ASN A 231 21.59 -2.43 -12.85
C ASN A 231 21.93 -1.02 -13.38
N GLY A 232 21.62 0.05 -12.63
CA GLY A 232 21.82 1.44 -13.01
C GLY A 232 20.70 2.06 -13.86
N GLU A 233 19.60 1.35 -14.11
CA GLU A 233 18.41 1.89 -14.77
C GLU A 233 17.71 2.92 -13.87
N ASP A 234 17.48 4.11 -14.40
CA ASP A 234 16.69 5.16 -13.76
C ASP A 234 15.21 5.06 -14.18
N THR A 235 14.36 4.62 -13.25
CA THR A 235 12.91 4.51 -13.46
C THR A 235 12.22 5.85 -13.63
N ARG A 236 12.84 6.89 -13.09
CA ARG A 236 12.33 8.26 -13.00
C ARG A 236 10.98 8.37 -12.31
N ALA A 237 10.69 7.46 -11.37
CA ALA A 237 9.41 7.41 -10.68
C ALA A 237 9.09 8.70 -9.93
N HIS A 238 10.07 9.33 -9.29
CA HIS A 238 9.92 10.56 -8.51
C HIS A 238 10.28 11.85 -9.28
N GLU A 239 10.57 11.81 -10.58
CA GLU A 239 11.02 12.99 -11.35
C GLU A 239 9.90 14.03 -11.47
N ASN A 240 10.05 15.21 -10.85
CA ASN A 240 9.19 16.38 -11.03
C ASN A 240 9.88 17.65 -10.46
N ASP A 241 10.82 18.21 -11.22
CA ASP A 241 11.67 19.33 -10.76
C ASP A 241 10.87 20.58 -10.40
N ASP A 242 9.79 20.86 -11.13
CA ASP A 242 8.98 22.07 -10.95
C ASP A 242 8.25 22.08 -9.60
N GLU A 243 7.63 20.95 -9.21
CA GLU A 243 6.84 20.88 -7.98
C GLU A 243 7.67 20.51 -6.73
N LEU A 244 8.88 19.95 -6.91
CA LEU A 244 9.70 19.39 -5.83
C LEU A 244 11.02 20.12 -5.55
N SER A 245 11.36 21.16 -6.31
CA SER A 245 12.60 21.93 -6.11
C SER A 245 12.77 22.51 -4.70
N ASP A 246 11.68 22.73 -3.97
CA ASP A 246 11.63 23.25 -2.60
C ASP A 246 11.50 22.15 -1.52
N ALA A 247 11.28 20.89 -1.91
CA ALA A 247 11.23 19.73 -1.02
C ALA A 247 12.64 19.29 -0.60
N THR A 248 13.28 20.14 0.21
CA THR A 248 14.71 20.05 0.53
C THR A 248 15.00 19.35 1.86
N PHE A 249 14.00 19.13 2.71
CA PHE A 249 14.21 18.49 4.01
C PHE A 249 14.34 16.97 3.86
N ASN A 250 15.45 16.41 4.36
CA ASN A 250 15.68 14.98 4.49
C ASN A 250 15.81 14.60 5.97
N MET A 251 14.95 13.68 6.43
CA MET A 251 14.96 13.21 7.80
C MET A 251 16.16 12.29 8.07
N SER A 252 16.91 12.60 9.13
CA SER A 252 17.97 11.70 9.59
C SER A 252 17.38 10.43 10.20
N GLU A 253 18.09 9.30 10.05
CA GLU A 253 17.64 8.01 10.59
C GLU A 253 17.42 8.04 12.11
N SER A 254 18.26 8.77 12.85
CA SER A 254 18.12 8.86 14.32
C SER A 254 16.82 9.56 14.73
N VAL A 255 16.45 10.63 14.01
CA VAL A 255 15.20 11.37 14.26
C VAL A 255 14.01 10.50 13.88
N LEU A 256 14.07 9.81 12.74
CA LEU A 256 13.04 8.86 12.33
C LEU A 256 12.82 7.79 13.41
N ARG A 257 13.88 7.14 13.89
CA ARG A 257 13.77 6.13 14.96
C ARG A 257 13.18 6.70 16.24
N GLN A 258 13.58 7.91 16.63
CA GLN A 258 13.01 8.59 17.79
C GLN A 258 11.50 8.82 17.64
N ILE A 259 11.04 9.32 16.48
CA ILE A 259 9.62 9.51 16.17
C ILE A 259 8.88 8.16 16.30
N TYR A 260 9.41 7.11 15.68
CA TYR A 260 8.80 5.78 15.72
C TYR A 260 8.83 5.12 17.11
N THR A 261 9.81 5.45 17.97
CA THR A 261 9.82 5.05 19.39
C THR A 261 8.76 5.82 20.18
N ASN A 262 8.62 7.13 19.94
CA ASN A 262 7.66 7.97 20.66
C ASN A 262 6.20 7.56 20.41
N ILE A 263 5.90 7.10 19.20
CA ILE A 263 4.57 6.58 18.82
C ILE A 263 4.39 5.09 19.16
N GLY A 264 5.40 4.45 19.76
CA GLY A 264 5.31 3.08 20.26
C GLY A 264 5.40 1.97 19.20
N ILE A 265 5.86 2.28 17.98
CA ILE A 265 6.05 1.30 16.90
C ILE A 265 7.44 0.66 16.99
N ALA A 266 8.47 1.47 17.21
CA ALA A 266 9.81 0.99 17.51
C ALA A 266 9.99 0.82 19.02
N ASP A 267 10.93 -0.05 19.41
CA ASP A 267 11.26 -0.23 20.82
C ASP A 267 12.03 0.98 21.40
N LYS A 268 12.38 0.92 22.69
CA LYS A 268 13.10 1.99 23.40
C LYS A 268 14.52 2.24 22.87
N GLU A 269 15.09 1.30 22.12
CA GLU A 269 16.39 1.41 21.47
C GLU A 269 16.27 1.92 20.02
N GLY A 270 15.04 2.06 19.52
CA GLY A 270 14.73 2.46 18.15
C GLY A 270 14.77 1.29 17.17
N ASN A 271 14.72 0.04 17.63
CA ASN A 271 14.61 -1.14 16.75
C ASN A 271 13.17 -1.36 16.32
N PHE A 272 13.00 -1.78 15.07
CA PHE A 272 11.70 -2.05 14.49
C PHE A 272 11.32 -3.54 14.68
N PRO A 273 10.02 -3.86 14.83
CA PRO A 273 9.53 -5.22 15.06
C PRO A 273 10.04 -6.29 14.08
N ILE A 274 10.29 -5.95 12.81
CA ILE A 274 10.81 -6.86 11.78
C ILE A 274 12.10 -7.58 12.21
N LYS A 275 12.88 -7.00 13.13
CA LYS A 275 14.05 -7.64 13.75
C LYS A 275 13.74 -9.04 14.28
N ASN A 276 12.58 -9.25 14.90
CA ASN A 276 12.16 -10.55 15.44
C ASN A 276 11.98 -11.59 14.33
N LEU A 277 11.38 -11.20 13.19
CA LEU A 277 11.25 -12.06 12.03
C LEU A 277 12.63 -12.45 11.48
N MET A 278 13.54 -11.48 11.34
CA MET A 278 14.91 -11.72 10.85
C MET A 278 15.71 -12.64 11.78
N GLU A 279 15.61 -12.44 13.10
CA GLU A 279 16.29 -13.28 14.09
C GLU A 279 15.77 -14.71 14.06
N LYS A 280 14.45 -14.90 13.97
CA LYS A 280 13.84 -16.23 13.86
C LYS A 280 14.17 -16.92 12.53
N SER A 281 14.22 -16.16 11.44
CA SER A 281 14.65 -16.68 10.13
C SER A 281 16.06 -17.25 10.21
N LYS A 282 16.99 -16.52 10.85
CA LYS A 282 18.37 -16.98 11.08
C LYS A 282 18.44 -18.19 12.01
N GLN A 283 17.64 -18.23 13.08
CA GLN A 283 17.60 -19.36 14.02
C GLN A 283 17.14 -20.67 13.37
N ILE A 284 16.43 -20.63 12.23
CA ILE A 284 16.08 -21.85 11.50
C ILE A 284 17.33 -22.62 11.05
N ASP A 285 18.44 -21.91 10.83
CA ASP A 285 19.70 -22.50 10.38
C ASP A 285 20.36 -23.38 11.44
N ASP A 286 20.15 -23.04 12.71
CA ASP A 286 20.73 -23.76 13.85
C ASP A 286 20.16 -25.18 14.00
N PHE A 287 19.06 -25.50 13.31
CA PHE A 287 18.45 -26.84 13.33
C PHE A 287 19.12 -27.86 12.41
N GLY A 288 20.05 -27.44 11.52
CA GLY A 288 20.76 -28.37 10.62
C GLY A 288 19.82 -29.12 9.66
N LEU A 289 18.78 -28.45 9.18
CA LEU A 289 17.74 -29.03 8.33
C LEU A 289 18.23 -29.21 6.87
N SER A 290 17.53 -30.06 6.11
CA SER A 290 17.69 -30.06 4.64
C SER A 290 17.19 -28.73 4.07
N ALA A 291 17.69 -28.33 2.89
CA ALA A 291 17.28 -27.09 2.24
C ALA A 291 15.76 -27.02 2.01
N GLU A 292 15.14 -28.11 1.57
CA GLU A 292 13.68 -28.22 1.44
C GLU A 292 12.97 -27.93 2.77
N LYS A 293 13.46 -28.54 3.86
CA LYS A 293 12.84 -28.40 5.17
C LYS A 293 13.06 -27.01 5.76
N SER A 294 14.20 -26.38 5.49
CA SER A 294 14.45 -24.98 5.83
C SER A 294 13.48 -24.05 5.11
N ILE A 295 13.26 -24.23 3.80
CA ILE A 295 12.26 -23.44 3.04
C ILE A 295 10.86 -23.58 3.64
N GLU A 296 10.41 -24.80 3.92
CA GLU A 296 9.11 -25.03 4.58
C GLU A 296 9.00 -24.31 5.93
N MET A 297 10.08 -24.28 6.72
CA MET A 297 10.11 -23.58 8.00
C MET A 297 10.07 -22.06 7.82
N GLN A 298 10.72 -21.52 6.79
CA GLN A 298 10.63 -20.10 6.44
C GLN A 298 9.19 -19.72 6.03
N PHE A 299 8.52 -20.56 5.23
CA PHE A 299 7.10 -20.35 4.88
C PHE A 299 6.17 -20.39 6.09
N LYS A 300 6.40 -21.32 7.03
CA LYS A 300 5.64 -21.37 8.29
C LYS A 300 5.90 -20.15 9.17
N LEU A 301 7.13 -19.66 9.18
CA LEU A 301 7.48 -18.44 9.89
C LEU A 301 6.73 -17.24 9.29
N LEU A 302 6.72 -17.10 7.97
CA LEU A 302 5.94 -16.08 7.24
C LEU A 302 4.45 -16.17 7.58
N GLN A 303 3.84 -17.35 7.44
CA GLN A 303 2.42 -17.56 7.73
C GLN A 303 2.06 -17.17 9.17
N ARG A 304 2.95 -17.42 10.13
CA ARG A 304 2.73 -17.02 11.53
C ARG A 304 2.87 -15.51 11.73
N TYR A 305 3.73 -14.85 10.97
CA TYR A 305 4.02 -13.43 11.12
C TYR A 305 3.05 -12.53 10.33
N CYS A 306 2.58 -13.01 9.19
CA CYS A 306 1.61 -12.37 8.30
C CYS A 306 0.64 -13.45 7.78
N PRO A 307 -0.44 -13.75 8.53
CA PRO A 307 -1.44 -14.76 8.12
C PRO A 307 -2.09 -14.46 6.76
N GLU A 308 -2.14 -13.20 6.37
CA GLU A 308 -2.70 -12.68 5.11
C GLU A 308 -1.68 -12.64 3.95
N PHE A 309 -0.53 -13.30 4.07
CA PHE A 309 0.56 -13.25 3.07
C PHE A 309 0.13 -13.65 1.65
N THR A 310 -0.90 -14.50 1.51
CA THR A 310 -1.45 -14.97 0.22
C THR A 310 -2.21 -13.86 -0.52
N THR A 311 -2.61 -12.83 0.21
CA THR A 311 -3.36 -11.68 -0.28
C THR A 311 -2.44 -10.46 -0.47
N CYS A 312 -1.44 -10.20 0.38
CA CYS A 312 -0.54 -9.06 0.23
C CYS A 312 0.70 -9.35 -0.65
N ILE A 313 0.48 -9.86 -1.88
CA ILE A 313 1.50 -10.46 -2.75
C ILE A 313 2.78 -9.63 -2.86
N ASN A 314 2.70 -8.33 -3.16
CA ASN A 314 3.90 -7.50 -3.36
C ASN A 314 4.75 -7.35 -2.10
N SER A 315 4.12 -7.10 -0.95
CA SER A 315 4.83 -7.05 0.34
C SER A 315 5.40 -8.41 0.70
N THR A 316 4.66 -9.50 0.41
CA THR A 316 5.11 -10.87 0.64
C THR A 316 6.32 -11.23 -0.23
N SER A 317 6.33 -10.80 -1.49
CA SER A 317 7.49 -11.00 -2.39
C SER A 317 8.74 -10.35 -1.80
N ALA A 318 8.66 -9.08 -1.40
CA ALA A 318 9.78 -8.35 -0.81
C ALA A 318 10.35 -9.06 0.43
N ILE A 319 9.50 -9.51 1.37
CA ILE A 319 10.02 -10.19 2.57
C ILE A 319 10.61 -11.58 2.27
N LEU A 320 10.08 -12.27 1.26
CA LEU A 320 10.62 -13.55 0.83
C LEU A 320 12.00 -13.36 0.20
N GLU A 321 12.13 -12.41 -0.72
CA GLU A 321 13.37 -12.14 -1.43
C GLU A 321 14.46 -11.61 -0.49
N ASP A 322 14.14 -10.65 0.36
CA ASP A 322 15.16 -9.91 1.12
C ASP A 322 15.57 -10.58 2.43
N VAL A 323 14.66 -11.36 3.03
CA VAL A 323 14.83 -11.82 4.41
C VAL A 323 14.74 -13.33 4.53
N LEU A 324 13.66 -13.94 4.00
CA LEU A 324 13.38 -15.34 4.29
C LEU A 324 14.15 -16.30 3.38
N LEU A 325 14.24 -15.97 2.09
CA LEU A 325 14.94 -16.79 1.08
C LEU A 325 16.33 -16.25 0.75
N ALA A 326 16.68 -15.00 1.10
CA ALA A 326 18.07 -14.52 1.13
C ALA A 326 18.89 -15.06 2.33
N ASN A 327 18.42 -16.12 2.99
CA ASN A 327 19.14 -16.74 4.08
C ASN A 327 20.48 -17.36 3.57
N PRO A 328 21.64 -17.01 4.15
CA PRO A 328 22.94 -17.51 3.70
C PRO A 328 23.10 -19.04 3.68
N ASN A 329 22.34 -19.77 4.49
CA ASN A 329 22.37 -21.24 4.56
C ASN A 329 21.43 -21.89 3.53
N LEU A 330 20.55 -21.12 2.90
CA LEU A 330 19.77 -21.56 1.75
C LEU A 330 20.58 -21.33 0.47
N HIS A 331 21.25 -22.38 0.01
CA HIS A 331 21.97 -22.35 -1.25
C HIS A 331 21.06 -22.76 -2.40
N PHE A 332 20.74 -21.81 -3.27
CA PHE A 332 20.01 -22.04 -4.51
C PHE A 332 20.97 -21.98 -5.69
N ASN A 333 20.77 -22.83 -6.70
CA ASN A 333 21.28 -22.52 -8.04
C ASN A 333 20.46 -21.37 -8.64
N LYS A 334 19.16 -21.33 -8.31
CA LYS A 334 18.23 -20.26 -8.68
C LYS A 334 17.04 -20.23 -7.72
N CYS A 335 16.63 -19.03 -7.33
CA CYS A 335 15.38 -18.78 -6.60
C CYS A 335 14.62 -17.68 -7.34
N VAL A 336 13.31 -17.84 -7.49
CA VAL A 336 12.41 -16.85 -8.10
C VAL A 336 11.21 -16.72 -7.20
N VAL A 337 10.84 -15.48 -6.88
CA VAL A 337 9.61 -15.15 -6.15
C VAL A 337 8.82 -14.22 -7.04
N ASN A 338 7.71 -14.69 -7.60
CA ASN A 338 6.99 -13.90 -8.59
C ASN A 338 5.50 -14.28 -8.60
N ARG A 339 4.74 -13.74 -9.54
CA ARG A 339 3.29 -13.94 -9.67
C ARG A 339 2.95 -14.69 -10.96
N VAL A 340 1.89 -15.47 -10.89
CA VAL A 340 1.23 -16.16 -12.02
C VAL A 340 -0.28 -16.04 -11.87
N TYR A 341 -1.03 -16.42 -12.88
CA TYR A 341 -2.48 -16.60 -12.74
C TYR A 341 -2.89 -18.05 -13.03
N SER A 342 -4.04 -18.46 -12.49
CA SER A 342 -4.60 -19.77 -12.80
C SER A 342 -5.20 -19.78 -14.21
N LYS A 343 -4.87 -20.79 -15.02
CA LYS A 343 -5.40 -20.94 -16.38
C LYS A 343 -6.93 -21.07 -16.44
N THR A 344 -7.57 -21.38 -15.32
CA THR A 344 -9.04 -21.46 -15.20
C THR A 344 -9.67 -20.18 -14.65
N ASP A 345 -8.88 -19.19 -14.21
CA ASP A 345 -9.38 -17.91 -13.73
C ASP A 345 -9.45 -16.89 -14.86
N ASN A 346 -10.66 -16.64 -15.37
CA ASN A 346 -10.88 -15.70 -16.47
C ASN A 346 -10.52 -14.24 -16.12
N LEU A 347 -10.46 -13.91 -14.82
CA LEU A 347 -10.03 -12.60 -14.33
C LEU A 347 -8.52 -12.51 -14.15
N GLN A 348 -7.81 -13.62 -14.36
CA GLN A 348 -6.36 -13.74 -14.27
C GLN A 348 -5.79 -13.16 -12.97
N ARG A 349 -6.44 -13.41 -11.84
CA ARG A 349 -6.01 -12.81 -10.58
C ARG A 349 -4.66 -13.37 -10.15
N PRO A 350 -3.79 -12.51 -9.59
CA PRO A 350 -2.43 -12.89 -9.24
C PRO A 350 -2.41 -13.89 -8.08
N VAL A 351 -1.50 -14.85 -8.25
CA VAL A 351 -1.11 -15.88 -7.29
C VAL A 351 0.40 -15.83 -7.15
N LEU A 352 0.87 -15.59 -5.93
CA LEU A 352 2.29 -15.63 -5.60
C LEU A 352 2.82 -17.07 -5.72
N TYR A 353 4.00 -17.22 -6.30
CA TYR A 353 4.72 -18.49 -6.32
C TYR A 353 6.20 -18.30 -5.97
N VAL A 354 6.81 -19.38 -5.53
CA VAL A 354 8.25 -19.50 -5.31
C VAL A 354 8.75 -20.68 -6.11
N TYR A 355 9.71 -20.44 -6.99
CA TYR A 355 10.50 -21.47 -7.64
C TYR A 355 11.88 -21.55 -6.98
N ALA A 356 12.28 -22.75 -6.59
CA ALA A 356 13.59 -23.03 -6.01
C ALA A 356 14.28 -24.16 -6.77
N ASN A 357 15.42 -23.86 -7.40
CA ASN A 357 16.35 -24.85 -7.91
C ASN A 357 17.43 -25.11 -6.87
N LEU A 358 17.33 -26.25 -6.20
CA LEU A 358 18.21 -26.63 -5.11
C LEU A 358 19.33 -27.57 -5.59
N PRO A 359 20.57 -27.38 -5.14
CA PRO A 359 21.67 -28.31 -5.42
C PRO A 359 21.30 -29.74 -5.04
N LYS A 360 21.47 -30.68 -5.97
CA LYS A 360 21.21 -32.13 -5.81
C LYS A 360 19.73 -32.55 -5.65
N VAL A 361 18.83 -31.63 -5.29
CA VAL A 361 17.39 -31.89 -5.17
C VAL A 361 16.67 -31.57 -6.49
N GLY A 362 17.06 -30.49 -7.16
CA GLY A 362 16.44 -30.03 -8.41
C GLY A 362 15.32 -29.02 -8.19
N ASN A 363 14.35 -29.02 -9.10
CA ASN A 363 13.31 -28.00 -9.20
C ASN A 363 12.20 -28.23 -8.17
N LYS A 364 11.81 -27.16 -7.47
CA LYS A 364 10.67 -27.12 -6.56
C LYS A 364 9.80 -25.93 -6.89
N PHE A 365 8.49 -26.14 -6.91
CA PHE A 365 7.49 -25.09 -7.16
C PHE A 365 6.53 -25.04 -5.98
N TYR A 366 6.35 -23.86 -5.41
CA TYR A 366 5.39 -23.59 -4.35
C TYR A 366 4.48 -22.45 -4.80
N PHE A 367 3.18 -22.56 -4.54
CA PHE A 367 2.26 -21.42 -4.74
C PHE A 367 1.54 -21.09 -3.44
N ALA A 368 1.27 -19.80 -3.23
CA ALA A 368 0.54 -19.28 -2.09
C ALA A 368 -0.96 -19.51 -2.29
N ASP A 369 -1.49 -20.55 -1.66
CA ASP A 369 -2.89 -20.93 -1.79
C ASP A 369 -3.79 -20.09 -0.87
N LYS A 370 -4.68 -19.30 -1.49
CA LYS A 370 -5.58 -18.38 -0.76
C LYS A 370 -6.59 -19.12 0.12
N GLU A 371 -7.04 -20.31 -0.29
CA GLU A 371 -8.05 -21.08 0.45
C GLU A 371 -7.49 -21.67 1.75
N SER A 372 -6.32 -22.29 1.69
CA SER A 372 -5.67 -22.89 2.86
C SER A 372 -4.81 -21.90 3.66
N GLY A 373 -4.46 -20.74 3.08
CA GLY A 373 -3.55 -19.78 3.69
C GLY A 373 -2.13 -20.35 3.85
N GLN A 374 -1.67 -21.17 2.90
CA GLN A 374 -0.41 -21.91 2.98
C GLN A 374 0.32 -21.93 1.63
N PHE A 375 1.64 -22.18 1.66
CA PHE A 375 2.37 -22.57 0.46
C PHE A 375 2.17 -24.06 0.17
N ILE A 376 1.75 -24.37 -1.05
CA ILE A 376 1.54 -25.75 -1.52
C ILE A 376 2.59 -26.09 -2.58
N GLU A 377 3.31 -27.18 -2.36
CA GLU A 377 4.27 -27.71 -3.33
C GLU A 377 3.55 -28.42 -4.48
N LEU A 378 4.01 -28.19 -5.71
CA LEU A 378 3.61 -28.92 -6.91
C LEU A 378 4.85 -29.41 -7.66
N SER A 379 4.70 -30.51 -8.41
CA SER A 379 5.68 -30.80 -9.45
C SER A 379 5.64 -29.72 -10.54
N GLN A 380 6.76 -29.53 -11.27
CA GLN A 380 6.81 -28.57 -12.37
C GLN A 380 5.68 -28.79 -13.39
N LYS A 381 5.42 -30.06 -13.73
CA LYS A 381 4.35 -30.42 -14.67
C LYS A 381 2.97 -29.97 -14.17
N GLU A 382 2.65 -30.25 -12.91
CA GLU A 382 1.37 -29.84 -12.32
C GLU A 382 1.26 -28.31 -12.22
N PHE A 383 2.36 -27.63 -11.90
CA PHE A 383 2.40 -26.17 -11.84
C PHE A 383 2.13 -25.55 -13.21
N GLU A 384 2.83 -26.00 -14.25
CA GLU A 384 2.67 -25.51 -15.63
C GLU A 384 1.33 -25.93 -16.26
N GLU A 385 0.71 -27.01 -15.82
CA GLU A 385 -0.66 -27.38 -16.21
C GLU A 385 -1.71 -26.44 -15.58
N LYS A 386 -1.45 -25.96 -14.35
CA LYS A 386 -2.41 -25.15 -13.58
C LYS A 386 -2.27 -23.64 -13.78
N PHE A 387 -1.04 -23.15 -13.97
CA PHE A 387 -0.71 -21.73 -13.95
C PHE A 387 -0.01 -21.27 -15.22
N GLU A 388 -0.13 -19.97 -15.53
CA GLU A 388 0.61 -19.31 -16.60
C GLU A 388 1.18 -17.96 -16.15
N CYS A 389 2.26 -17.53 -16.80
CA CYS A 389 2.78 -16.17 -16.65
C CYS A 389 1.91 -15.16 -17.40
N TYR A 390 1.92 -13.91 -16.95
CA TYR A 390 1.30 -12.80 -17.67
C TYR A 390 2.04 -12.52 -18.98
N GLU A 391 1.33 -12.09 -20.02
CA GLU A 391 1.91 -11.77 -21.33
C GLU A 391 2.89 -10.58 -21.23
N ASP A 392 2.60 -9.60 -20.38
CA ASP A 392 3.49 -8.49 -20.08
C ASP A 392 4.84 -8.98 -19.56
N ASP A 393 4.84 -9.90 -18.58
CA ASP A 393 6.07 -10.50 -18.03
C ASP A 393 6.83 -11.30 -19.10
N LEU A 394 6.11 -12.08 -19.94
CA LEU A 394 6.71 -12.84 -21.03
C LEU A 394 7.28 -11.96 -22.15
N SER A 395 6.65 -10.82 -22.43
CA SER A 395 7.11 -9.88 -23.46
C SER A 395 8.49 -9.30 -23.14
N LEU A 396 8.75 -9.03 -21.85
CA LEU A 396 10.02 -8.52 -21.35
C LEU A 396 11.16 -9.55 -21.46
N THR A 397 10.82 -10.83 -21.52
CA THR A 397 11.77 -11.95 -21.55
C THR A 397 11.79 -12.68 -22.89
N ASN A 398 11.18 -12.14 -23.95
CA ASN A 398 11.02 -12.78 -25.26
C ASN A 398 10.36 -14.18 -25.17
N GLY A 399 9.35 -14.31 -24.31
CA GLY A 399 8.56 -15.53 -24.11
C GLY A 399 9.19 -16.56 -23.18
N VAL A 400 10.30 -16.23 -22.51
CA VAL A 400 10.98 -17.14 -21.57
C VAL A 400 10.40 -16.97 -20.17
N ARG A 401 9.90 -18.05 -19.56
CA ARG A 401 9.33 -17.95 -18.21
C ARG A 401 10.41 -17.64 -17.17
N PRO A 402 10.07 -16.96 -16.06
CA PRO A 402 11.05 -16.59 -15.05
C PRO A 402 11.85 -17.77 -14.53
N TRP A 403 11.26 -18.95 -14.32
CA TRP A 403 11.98 -20.15 -13.86
C TRP A 403 12.87 -20.83 -14.94
N GLU A 404 12.63 -20.54 -16.22
CA GLU A 404 13.39 -21.07 -17.37
C GLU A 404 14.59 -20.18 -17.74
N SER A 405 14.54 -18.91 -17.37
CA SER A 405 15.59 -17.92 -17.69
C SER A 405 16.93 -18.24 -16.99
N ASP A 406 18.06 -17.84 -17.57
CA ASP A 406 19.35 -17.86 -16.86
C ASP A 406 19.59 -16.57 -16.05
N LYS A 407 18.71 -15.56 -16.20
CA LYS A 407 18.79 -14.32 -15.43
C LYS A 407 18.27 -14.54 -14.01
N VAL A 408 19.00 -13.98 -13.05
CA VAL A 408 18.55 -13.82 -11.66
C VAL A 408 17.77 -12.51 -11.62
N GLU A 409 16.55 -12.53 -11.10
CA GLU A 409 15.74 -11.32 -10.93
C GLU A 409 16.36 -10.42 -9.86
N GLU A 410 16.29 -9.11 -10.08
CA GLU A 410 16.92 -8.11 -9.21
C GLU A 410 16.02 -7.77 -8.03
N ILE A 411 16.64 -7.66 -6.86
CA ILE A 411 16.00 -7.25 -5.61
C ILE A 411 15.59 -5.78 -5.73
N VAL A 412 14.30 -5.48 -5.54
CA VAL A 412 13.71 -4.13 -5.72
C VAL A 412 13.78 -3.28 -4.45
N GLU A 413 13.79 -3.90 -3.26
CA GLU A 413 13.90 -3.23 -1.96
C GLU A 413 14.86 -4.02 -1.05
N ASP A 414 15.47 -3.42 -0.03
CA ASP A 414 16.32 -4.18 0.93
C ASP A 414 15.77 -4.01 2.34
N LEU A 415 14.82 -4.87 2.70
CA LEU A 415 14.18 -4.87 4.02
C LEU A 415 15.12 -5.26 5.17
N THR A 416 16.33 -5.78 4.89
CA THR A 416 17.26 -6.15 5.97
C THR A 416 17.76 -4.94 6.75
N LYS A 417 17.84 -3.78 6.09
CA LYS A 417 18.22 -2.47 6.67
C LYS A 417 17.12 -1.84 7.52
N SER A 418 15.94 -2.45 7.57
CA SER A 418 14.76 -1.90 8.23
C SER A 418 14.62 -2.31 9.70
N SER A 419 15.51 -3.16 10.23
CA SER A 419 15.36 -3.82 11.54
C SER A 419 16.00 -3.11 12.74
N GLY A 420 17.24 -2.63 12.60
CA GLY A 420 18.04 -2.14 13.72
C GLY A 420 18.79 -0.86 13.40
N ARG A 421 19.21 -0.13 14.45
CA ARG A 421 20.05 1.07 14.32
C ARG A 421 21.34 0.70 13.60
N ILE A 422 21.69 1.41 12.53
CA ILE A 422 23.02 1.27 11.94
C ILE A 422 23.99 1.88 12.98
N ASP A 423 24.72 1.02 13.69
CA ASP A 423 25.84 1.47 14.50
C ASP A 423 26.77 2.27 13.58
N ALA A 424 27.21 3.44 14.05
CA ALA A 424 28.17 4.30 13.36
C ALA A 424 29.54 3.60 13.27
N ALA A 425 29.64 2.58 12.42
CA ALA A 425 30.81 1.76 12.20
C ALA A 425 30.70 0.94 10.90
N GLN A 426 30.22 1.54 9.80
CA GLN A 426 30.82 1.22 8.50
C GLN A 426 31.79 2.35 8.18
N LYS A 427 33.00 2.21 8.74
CA LYS A 427 34.18 2.96 8.31
C LYS A 427 34.37 2.73 6.81
N GLU A 428 34.59 3.83 6.10
CA GLU A 428 35.35 3.94 4.85
C GLU A 428 35.94 2.61 4.37
N GLU A 429 35.29 1.99 3.38
CA GLU A 429 36.06 1.24 2.39
C GLU A 429 36.55 2.25 1.35
N ARG A 430 37.87 2.26 1.20
CA ARG A 430 38.69 3.21 0.45
C ARG A 430 38.51 3.14 -1.06
#